data_AF-A0A1I8N946-F1
#
_entry.id   AF-A0A1I8N946-F1
#
_cell.length_a   1.000
_cell.length_b   1.000
_cell.length_c   1.000
_cell.angle_alpha   90.00
_cell.angle_beta   90.00
_cell.angle_gamma   90.00
#
_symmetry.space_group_name_H-M   'P 1'
#
loop_
_entity.id
_entity.type
_entity.pdbx_description
1 polymer ?
#
loop_
_entity_poly.entity_id
_entity_poly.type
_entity_poly.pdbx_seq_one_letter_code
_entity_poly.pdbx_strand_id
1 'polypeptide(L)'
;MGDIINNMEVFKKLDFDSSNQWIFYDERFHKFFDFFANNITDSNILLETEILDHEEYVKRNEYLGAVERKPRLDDLEKEYMGLFSHTKDEVDNLQQDYDIMEMAYNDYNTMVEDMRETKHLLNCEFSRLEERFNTLKNKEKDLLSQCQAKAKQLEDMEMENHKKCEEVLKTFSKMQSPPLFMHQLPLDQYFLKCESFTQYFSLYIKENFKIQEFIELETSLTENQETIEKLGKLKKGIEQYTLAYVMEKAKSHALRCAIDALNLTQIHVISLSDMERETHELAQAKSRLEIAHQTLMVDLQHQVQQKAQQTVELILYENTKQKLERALKRHENDRNLRKIISEALSNAELIWMTIQMDMEKKRNRFDNTEQLTSDSQRCAMRIQYMKNSQSQGLTTEFIQQLSQMLAQHLQQQLRCEVKACLYEYEKFKRLMAYALQGLLNRKPYSSAMEKFKEINRIESILRPFVYDSPVNAPMFENVHYLRPIFNVKTQQYRIEKHLRQLRTEFHENVTERLEKDKLWRYSQLLWIWFLTEPRRVLHAIEEAKKAAAKVPQMTGIKTLGGIKRK
;
A
#
# COMPACT_ATOMS: atom_id res chain seq x y z
N MET A 1 -90.71 28.96 52.32
CA MET A 1 -89.95 28.04 53.20
C MET A 1 -88.65 27.59 52.54
N GLY A 2 -87.82 28.55 52.08
CA GLY A 2 -86.51 28.28 51.44
C GLY A 2 -85.34 28.91 52.19
N ASP A 3 -85.58 29.92 53.04
CA ASP A 3 -84.50 30.71 53.66
C ASP A 3 -84.00 30.14 55.00
N ILE A 4 -84.73 29.25 55.67
CA ILE A 4 -84.29 28.62 56.93
C ILE A 4 -83.22 27.53 56.67
N ILE A 5 -83.14 26.99 55.45
CA ILE A 5 -82.24 25.87 55.10
C ILE A 5 -80.77 26.32 54.96
N ASN A 6 -80.51 27.57 54.56
CA ASN A 6 -79.13 28.10 54.52
C ASN A 6 -78.52 28.33 55.91
N ASN A 7 -79.34 28.39 56.96
CA ASN A 7 -78.87 28.64 58.33
C ASN A 7 -78.48 27.36 59.07
N MET A 8 -78.72 26.16 58.50
CA MET A 8 -78.46 24.88 59.18
C MET A 8 -76.97 24.56 59.40
N GLU A 9 -76.05 25.10 58.60
CA GLU A 9 -74.61 24.81 58.77
C GLU A 9 -74.01 25.45 60.03
N VAL A 10 -74.39 26.68 60.36
CA VAL A 10 -73.90 27.38 61.56
C VAL A 10 -74.40 26.66 62.83
N PHE A 11 -75.65 26.19 62.84
CA PHE A 11 -76.19 25.43 63.97
C PHE A 11 -75.59 24.04 64.11
N LYS A 12 -75.23 23.37 63.00
CA LYS A 12 -74.46 22.12 63.05
C LYS A 12 -73.07 22.31 63.64
N LYS A 13 -72.38 23.41 63.30
CA LYS A 13 -71.05 23.72 63.87
C LYS A 13 -71.10 24.03 65.37
N LEU A 14 -72.23 24.52 65.88
CA LEU A 14 -72.50 24.76 67.31
C LEU A 14 -73.11 23.53 68.02
N ASP A 15 -73.06 22.36 67.37
CA ASP A 15 -73.51 21.07 67.89
C ASP A 15 -75.02 20.99 68.25
N PHE A 16 -75.85 21.82 67.61
CA PHE A 16 -77.31 21.69 67.69
C PHE A 16 -77.79 20.61 66.72
N ASP A 17 -78.55 19.63 67.24
CA ASP A 17 -79.20 18.60 66.42
C ASP A 17 -80.33 19.21 65.58
N SER A 18 -79.96 19.70 64.39
CA SER A 18 -80.84 20.30 63.40
C SER A 18 -81.89 19.34 62.80
N SER A 19 -81.82 18.05 63.12
CA SER A 19 -82.57 17.00 62.43
C SER A 19 -84.02 16.84 62.89
N ASN A 20 -84.38 17.32 64.09
CA ASN A 20 -85.71 17.05 64.70
C ASN A 20 -86.22 18.11 65.69
N GLN A 21 -85.76 19.37 65.62
CA GLN A 21 -86.22 20.40 66.54
C GLN A 21 -87.36 21.24 65.96
N TRP A 22 -88.55 21.11 66.55
CA TRP A 22 -89.77 21.85 66.19
C TRP A 22 -89.60 23.37 66.24
N ILE A 23 -88.63 23.87 67.02
CA ILE A 23 -88.37 25.30 67.23
C ILE A 23 -87.91 26.01 65.95
N PHE A 24 -87.26 25.32 65.02
CA PHE A 24 -86.86 25.87 63.71
C PHE A 24 -88.05 26.06 62.75
N TYR A 25 -89.22 25.50 63.10
CA TYR A 25 -90.44 25.55 62.29
C TYR A 25 -91.54 26.43 62.92
N ASP A 26 -91.29 27.04 64.09
CA ASP A 26 -92.21 27.97 64.76
C ASP A 26 -91.94 29.41 64.28
N GLU A 27 -92.92 30.03 63.62
CA GLU A 27 -92.82 31.39 63.05
C GLU A 27 -92.48 32.46 64.10
N ARG A 28 -92.77 32.23 65.39
CA ARG A 28 -92.46 33.18 66.47
C ARG A 28 -90.95 33.37 66.68
N PHE A 29 -90.13 32.39 66.31
CA PHE A 29 -88.68 32.42 66.49
C PHE A 29 -87.91 32.76 65.21
N HIS A 30 -88.60 32.96 64.07
CA HIS A 30 -87.94 33.19 62.78
C HIS A 30 -87.00 34.42 62.80
N LYS A 31 -87.42 35.51 63.46
CA LYS A 31 -86.59 36.72 63.63
C LYS A 31 -85.32 36.49 64.43
N PHE A 32 -85.35 35.57 65.40
CA PHE A 32 -84.17 35.24 66.21
C PHE A 32 -83.15 34.46 65.38
N PHE A 33 -83.61 33.45 64.63
CA PHE A 33 -82.73 32.64 63.79
C PHE A 33 -82.14 33.44 62.62
N ASP A 34 -82.91 34.37 62.03
CA ASP A 34 -82.39 35.28 61.00
C ASP A 34 -81.36 36.26 61.58
N PHE A 35 -81.57 36.76 62.81
CA PHE A 35 -80.56 37.57 63.50
C PHE A 35 -79.28 36.77 63.77
N PHE A 36 -79.42 35.54 64.25
CA PHE A 36 -78.30 34.68 64.63
C PHE A 36 -77.42 34.31 63.43
N ALA A 37 -78.03 33.92 62.31
CA ALA A 37 -77.29 33.55 61.10
C ALA A 37 -76.57 34.75 60.44
N ASN A 38 -77.14 35.95 60.55
CA ASN A 38 -76.54 37.15 59.93
C ASN A 38 -75.43 37.80 60.78
N ASN A 39 -75.32 37.48 62.08
CA ASN A 39 -74.37 38.13 62.99
C ASN A 39 -73.27 37.21 63.54
N ILE A 40 -73.34 35.91 63.30
CA ILE A 40 -72.34 34.94 63.76
C ILE A 40 -71.58 34.37 62.56
N THR A 41 -70.30 34.70 62.47
CA THR A 41 -69.34 34.19 61.47
C THR A 41 -68.39 33.18 62.11
N ASP A 42 -67.68 32.39 61.31
CA ASP A 42 -66.69 31.41 61.80
C ASP A 42 -65.61 32.05 62.70
N SER A 43 -65.33 33.34 62.52
CA SER A 43 -64.42 34.14 63.36
C SER A 43 -64.98 34.53 64.74
N ASN A 44 -66.28 34.34 64.99
CA ASN A 44 -66.95 34.64 66.25
C ASN A 44 -67.31 33.36 67.05
N ILE A 45 -67.04 32.18 66.49
CA ILE A 45 -67.26 30.88 67.14
C ILE A 45 -65.92 30.42 67.69
N LEU A 46 -65.79 30.36 69.02
CA LEU A 46 -64.58 29.86 69.67
C LEU A 46 -64.48 28.34 69.50
N LEU A 47 -63.34 27.86 69.03
CA LEU A 47 -63.04 26.43 68.98
C LEU A 47 -62.77 25.91 70.39
N GLU A 48 -63.06 24.62 70.63
CA GLU A 48 -62.82 23.98 71.93
C GLU A 48 -61.34 24.10 72.37
N THR A 49 -60.41 24.04 71.41
CA THR A 49 -58.98 24.27 71.66
C THR A 49 -58.68 25.70 72.11
N GLU A 50 -59.35 26.70 71.55
CA GLU A 50 -59.16 28.11 71.93
C GLU A 50 -59.73 28.40 73.32
N ILE A 51 -60.82 27.72 73.70
CA ILE A 51 -61.39 27.80 75.06
C ILE A 51 -60.45 27.13 76.06
N LEU A 52 -59.91 25.95 75.74
CA LEU A 52 -58.94 25.25 76.58
C LEU A 52 -57.66 26.05 76.76
N ASP A 53 -57.12 26.60 75.67
CA ASP A 53 -55.96 27.48 75.70
C ASP A 53 -56.25 28.73 76.54
N HIS A 54 -57.43 29.34 76.37
CA HIS A 54 -57.86 30.49 77.18
C HIS A 54 -57.89 30.15 78.67
N GLU A 55 -58.50 29.02 79.06
CA GLU A 55 -58.54 28.56 80.45
C GLU A 55 -57.14 28.26 80.99
N GLU A 56 -56.25 27.71 80.18
CA GLU A 56 -54.87 27.41 80.55
C GLU A 56 -54.05 28.69 80.77
N TYR A 57 -54.15 29.67 79.87
CA TYR A 57 -53.51 30.97 80.02
C TYR A 57 -54.07 31.74 81.23
N VAL A 58 -55.36 31.63 81.51
CA VAL A 58 -55.97 32.21 82.72
C VAL A 58 -55.46 31.51 83.98
N LYS A 59 -55.38 30.17 83.99
CA LYS A 59 -54.83 29.40 85.13
C LYS A 59 -53.35 29.71 85.39
N ARG A 60 -52.57 29.98 84.34
CA ARG A 60 -51.16 30.38 84.43
C ARG A 60 -50.96 31.87 84.75
N ASN A 61 -52.04 32.66 84.82
CA ASN A 61 -51.99 34.12 84.98
C ASN A 61 -51.24 34.83 83.83
N GLU A 62 -51.19 34.20 82.65
CA GLU A 62 -50.51 34.69 81.45
C GLU A 62 -51.50 35.30 80.45
N TYR A 63 -52.80 35.22 80.74
CA TYR A 63 -53.82 35.80 79.89
C TYR A 63 -53.89 37.32 80.03
N LEU A 64 -53.54 38.03 78.95
CA LEU A 64 -53.55 39.48 78.91
C LEU A 64 -54.95 40.04 78.66
N GLY A 65 -55.39 40.92 79.56
CA GLY A 65 -56.64 41.66 79.39
C GLY A 65 -56.61 42.59 78.17
N ALA A 66 -57.77 43.00 77.67
CA ALA A 66 -57.87 43.85 76.48
C ALA A 66 -57.07 45.17 76.59
N VAL A 67 -56.88 45.67 77.82
CA VAL A 67 -56.11 46.89 78.13
C VAL A 67 -54.60 46.65 78.12
N GLU A 68 -54.15 45.42 78.42
CA GLU A 68 -52.74 45.05 78.55
C GLU A 68 -52.15 44.44 77.28
N ARG A 69 -53.00 43.94 76.36
CA ARG A 69 -52.56 43.36 75.08
C ARG A 69 -51.85 44.37 74.17
N LYS A 70 -52.43 45.56 74.04
CA LYS A 70 -51.89 46.59 73.15
C LYS A 70 -50.49 47.06 73.55
N PRO A 71 -50.23 47.44 74.83
CA PRO A 71 -48.87 47.79 75.23
C PRO A 71 -47.90 46.61 75.13
N ARG A 72 -48.35 45.36 75.36
CA ARG A 72 -47.48 44.19 75.18
C ARG A 72 -47.13 43.92 73.72
N LEU A 73 -48.07 44.11 72.79
CA LEU A 73 -47.81 44.05 71.35
C LEU A 73 -46.86 45.16 70.90
N ASP A 74 -47.03 46.39 71.42
CA ASP A 74 -46.14 47.51 71.12
C ASP A 74 -44.71 47.27 71.67
N ASP A 75 -44.58 46.61 72.83
CA ASP A 75 -43.29 46.23 73.39
C ASP A 75 -42.64 45.09 72.57
N LEU A 76 -43.42 44.12 72.09
CA LEU A 76 -42.93 43.05 71.21
C LEU A 76 -42.47 43.58 69.85
N GLU A 77 -43.18 44.54 69.26
CA GLU A 77 -42.77 45.18 68.01
C GLU A 77 -41.51 46.05 68.20
N LYS A 78 -41.30 46.63 69.38
CA LYS A 78 -40.03 47.32 69.70
C LYS A 78 -38.86 46.36 69.89
N GLU A 79 -39.10 45.20 70.50
CA GLU A 79 -38.09 44.18 70.73
C GLU A 79 -37.74 43.43 69.43
N TYR A 80 -38.75 43.19 68.58
CA TYR A 80 -38.65 42.49 67.30
C TYR A 80 -39.32 43.35 66.22
N MET A 81 -38.59 44.37 65.75
CA MET A 81 -39.05 45.28 64.69
C MET A 81 -39.42 44.50 63.41
N GLY A 82 -40.64 44.69 62.91
CA GLY A 82 -41.15 44.05 61.71
C GLY A 82 -41.68 42.63 61.92
N LEU A 83 -41.87 42.19 63.17
CA LEU A 83 -42.44 40.87 63.47
C LEU A 83 -43.86 40.72 62.93
N PHE A 84 -44.65 41.80 62.96
CA PHE A 84 -46.02 41.81 62.44
C PHE A 84 -46.12 42.25 60.98
N SER A 85 -45.02 42.66 60.34
CA SER A 85 -45.04 43.15 58.95
C SER A 85 -44.94 42.04 57.90
N HIS A 86 -44.54 40.84 58.30
CA HIS A 86 -44.34 39.71 57.39
C HIS A 86 -45.32 38.58 57.66
N THR A 87 -45.95 38.10 56.59
CA THR A 87 -46.82 36.93 56.66
C THR A 87 -45.99 35.65 56.72
N LYS A 88 -46.57 34.56 57.25
CA LYS A 88 -45.91 33.25 57.28
C LYS A 88 -45.47 32.79 55.89
N ASP A 89 -46.28 33.06 54.88
CA ASP A 89 -45.97 32.73 53.49
C ASP A 89 -44.73 33.48 52.97
N GLU A 90 -44.49 34.73 53.40
CA GLU A 90 -43.27 35.48 53.05
C GLU A 90 -42.01 34.86 53.67
N VAL A 91 -42.11 34.36 54.90
CA VAL A 91 -41.00 33.69 55.59
C VAL A 91 -40.69 32.34 54.94
N ASP A 92 -41.72 31.57 54.61
CA ASP A 92 -41.57 30.28 53.93
C ASP A 92 -40.95 30.47 52.52
N ASN A 93 -41.34 31.52 51.79
CA ASN A 93 -40.75 31.86 50.50
C ASN A 93 -39.27 32.27 50.62
N LEU A 94 -38.92 33.11 51.62
CA LEU A 94 -37.53 33.51 51.85
C LEU A 94 -36.64 32.33 52.25
N GLN A 95 -37.16 31.39 53.02
CA GLN A 95 -36.44 30.16 53.36
C GLN A 95 -36.19 29.32 52.11
N GLN A 96 -37.19 29.18 51.23
CA GLN A 96 -37.03 28.47 49.97
C GLN A 96 -36.00 29.13 49.05
N ASP A 97 -36.00 30.47 48.95
CA ASP A 97 -35.00 31.22 48.19
C ASP A 97 -33.59 31.04 48.77
N TYR A 98 -33.46 31.01 50.10
CA TYR A 98 -32.19 30.73 50.78
C TYR A 98 -31.66 29.34 50.45
N ASP A 99 -32.51 28.31 50.51
CA ASP A 99 -32.12 26.92 50.22
C ASP A 99 -31.65 26.78 48.76
N ILE A 100 -32.32 27.45 47.81
CA ILE A 100 -31.90 27.49 46.40
C ILE A 100 -30.53 28.16 46.26
N MET A 101 -30.30 29.25 46.99
CA MET A 101 -29.04 29.99 46.93
C MET A 101 -27.88 29.20 47.56
N GLU A 102 -28.14 28.47 48.65
CA GLU A 102 -27.18 27.58 49.29
C GLU A 102 -26.80 26.41 48.38
N MET A 103 -27.78 25.81 47.69
CA MET A 103 -27.51 24.79 46.67
C MET A 103 -26.62 25.34 45.54
N ALA A 104 -26.96 26.51 44.99
CA ALA A 104 -26.16 27.14 43.93
C ALA A 104 -24.73 27.47 44.38
N TYR A 105 -24.55 27.89 45.64
CA TYR A 105 -23.24 28.13 46.23
C TYR A 105 -22.40 26.85 46.32
N ASN A 106 -23.01 25.74 46.73
CA ASN A 106 -22.34 24.44 46.83
C ASN A 106 -21.96 23.88 45.44
N ASP A 107 -22.84 24.03 44.44
CA ASP A 107 -22.56 23.65 43.06
C ASP A 107 -21.40 24.47 42.49
N TYR A 108 -21.36 25.78 42.76
CA TYR A 108 -20.27 26.65 42.34
C TYR A 108 -18.94 26.25 42.99
N ASN A 109 -18.92 25.94 44.28
CA ASN A 109 -17.72 25.47 44.96
C ASN A 109 -17.20 24.14 44.37
N THR A 110 -18.10 23.22 44.05
CA THR A 110 -17.76 21.95 43.40
C THR A 110 -17.13 22.21 42.03
N MET A 111 -17.72 23.09 41.23
CA MET A 111 -17.18 23.48 39.93
C MET A 111 -15.78 24.12 40.03
N VAL A 112 -15.54 24.95 41.05
CA VAL A 112 -14.22 25.56 41.29
C VAL A 112 -13.17 24.50 41.64
N GLU A 113 -13.51 23.49 42.44
CA GLU A 113 -12.59 22.39 42.74
C GLU A 113 -12.31 21.53 41.50
N ASP A 114 -13.32 21.19 40.70
CA ASP A 114 -13.14 20.47 39.43
C ASP A 114 -12.23 21.23 38.47
N MET A 115 -12.36 22.57 38.40
CA MET A 115 -11.47 23.43 37.62
C MET A 115 -10.03 23.41 38.14
N ARG A 116 -9.82 23.36 39.47
CA ARG A 116 -8.49 23.25 40.09
C ARG A 116 -7.85 21.91 39.77
N GLU A 117 -8.59 20.81 39.86
CA GLU A 117 -8.10 19.47 39.50
C GLU A 117 -7.74 19.40 38.02
N THR A 118 -8.62 19.92 37.14
CA THR A 118 -8.38 19.94 35.69
C THR A 118 -7.11 20.75 35.36
N LYS A 119 -6.91 21.91 36.02
CA LYS A 119 -5.68 22.70 35.88
C LYS A 119 -4.44 21.93 36.31
N HIS A 120 -4.53 21.18 37.41
CA HIS A 120 -3.42 20.38 37.90
C HIS A 120 -3.05 19.27 36.90
N LEU A 121 -4.05 18.56 36.36
CA LEU A 121 -3.86 17.53 35.34
C LEU A 121 -3.19 18.10 34.07
N LEU A 122 -3.68 19.26 33.58
CA LEU A 122 -3.09 19.93 32.42
C LEU A 122 -1.63 20.33 32.65
N ASN A 123 -1.28 20.81 33.84
CA ASN A 123 0.12 21.13 34.18
C ASN A 123 1.02 19.88 34.20
N CYS A 124 0.52 18.75 34.69
CA CYS A 124 1.24 17.48 34.67
C CYS A 124 1.47 17.01 33.22
N GLU A 125 0.45 17.11 32.36
CA GLU A 125 0.58 16.76 30.94
C GLU A 125 1.56 17.68 30.20
N PHE A 126 1.51 18.98 30.49
CA PHE A 126 2.45 19.96 29.93
C PHE A 126 3.89 19.63 30.29
N SER A 127 4.16 19.33 31.56
CA SER A 127 5.50 18.96 32.03
C SER A 127 6.03 17.71 31.32
N ARG A 128 5.17 16.70 31.13
CA ARG A 128 5.54 15.47 30.39
C ARG A 128 5.84 15.75 28.91
N LEU A 129 5.07 16.63 28.28
CA LEU A 129 5.30 17.04 26.89
C LEU A 129 6.62 17.80 26.74
N GLU A 130 6.94 18.67 27.69
CA GLU A 130 8.20 19.42 27.71
C GLU A 130 9.42 18.50 27.86
N GLU A 131 9.34 17.49 28.72
CA GLU A 131 10.39 16.47 28.86
C GLU A 131 10.58 15.66 27.57
N ARG A 132 9.48 15.27 26.92
CA ARG A 132 9.51 14.56 25.64
C ARG A 132 10.10 15.43 24.52
N PHE A 133 9.76 16.72 24.49
CA PHE A 133 10.33 17.67 23.54
C PHE A 133 11.85 17.77 23.71
N ASN A 134 12.33 17.92 24.94
CA ASN A 134 13.76 17.99 25.23
C ASN A 134 14.50 16.70 24.82
N THR A 135 13.89 15.54 25.06
CA THR A 135 14.44 14.24 24.65
C THR A 135 14.57 14.14 23.12
N LEU A 136 13.55 14.58 22.38
CA LEU A 136 13.57 14.58 20.91
C LEU A 136 14.59 15.57 20.34
N LYS A 137 14.68 16.77 20.92
CA LYS A 137 15.67 17.79 20.54
C LYS A 137 17.11 17.27 20.72
N ASN A 138 17.37 16.53 21.78
CA ASN A 138 18.70 15.91 21.99
C ASN A 138 18.98 14.82 20.94
N LYS A 139 18.01 13.96 20.64
CA LYS A 139 18.15 12.94 19.57
C LYS A 139 18.39 13.55 18.19
N GLU A 140 17.72 14.66 17.87
CA GLU A 140 17.95 15.40 16.63
C GLU A 140 19.39 15.88 16.53
N LYS A 141 19.93 16.47 17.61
CA LYS A 141 21.31 16.93 17.67
C LYS A 141 22.31 15.78 17.47
N ASP A 142 22.06 14.62 18.08
CA ASP A 142 22.91 13.43 17.94
C ASP A 142 22.88 12.89 16.50
N LEU A 143 21.70 12.83 15.88
CA LEU A 143 21.55 12.42 14.48
C LEU A 143 22.26 13.38 13.53
N LEU A 144 22.15 14.69 13.76
CA LEU A 144 22.84 15.70 12.97
C LEU A 144 24.36 15.49 13.04
N SER A 145 24.89 15.25 14.25
CA SER A 145 26.32 14.97 14.44
C SER A 145 26.76 13.70 13.70
N GLN A 146 25.94 12.64 13.70
CA GLN A 146 26.24 11.41 12.96
C GLN A 146 26.22 11.62 11.43
N CYS A 147 25.25 12.40 10.94
CA CYS A 147 25.18 12.76 9.52
C CYS A 147 26.40 13.56 9.08
N GLN A 148 26.84 14.53 9.87
CA GLN A 148 28.06 15.30 9.60
C GLN A 148 29.31 14.42 9.59
N ALA A 149 29.44 13.49 10.54
CA ALA A 149 30.55 12.53 10.57
C ALA A 149 30.58 11.63 9.32
N LYS A 150 29.42 11.13 8.88
CA LYS A 150 29.32 10.32 7.66
C LYS A 150 29.59 11.11 6.38
N ALA A 151 29.13 12.37 6.30
CA ALA A 151 29.43 13.25 5.18
C ALA A 151 30.94 13.43 5.04
N LYS A 152 31.64 13.70 6.15
CA LYS A 152 33.11 13.81 6.14
C LYS A 152 33.80 12.51 5.70
N GLN A 153 33.33 11.36 6.17
CA GLN A 153 33.85 10.06 5.70
C GLN A 153 33.67 9.83 4.19
N LEU A 154 32.54 10.29 3.62
CA LEU A 154 32.31 10.21 2.19
C LEU A 154 33.24 11.13 1.40
N GLU A 155 33.47 12.36 1.88
CA GLU A 155 34.43 13.30 1.29
C GLU A 155 35.85 12.72 1.31
N ASP A 156 36.27 12.13 2.43
CA ASP A 156 37.58 11.49 2.57
C ASP A 156 37.74 10.30 1.58
N MET A 157 36.71 9.47 1.44
CA MET A 157 36.71 8.36 0.47
C MET A 157 36.70 8.85 -0.99
N GLU A 158 35.98 9.93 -1.29
CA GLU A 158 35.97 10.51 -2.64
C GLU A 158 37.36 11.05 -3.01
N MET A 159 38.03 11.76 -2.09
CA MET A 159 39.40 12.20 -2.29
C MET A 159 40.36 11.03 -2.52
N GLU A 160 40.23 9.95 -1.73
CA GLU A 160 41.07 8.76 -1.91
C GLU A 160 40.82 8.07 -3.26
N ASN A 161 39.55 7.95 -3.66
CA ASN A 161 39.19 7.40 -4.97
C ASN A 161 39.71 8.27 -6.11
N HIS A 162 39.62 9.59 -5.99
CA HIS A 162 40.18 10.52 -6.99
C HIS A 162 41.68 10.33 -7.12
N LYS A 163 42.41 10.22 -6.01
CA LYS A 163 43.85 9.95 -5.99
C LYS A 163 44.18 8.61 -6.66
N LYS A 164 43.44 7.54 -6.37
CA LYS A 164 43.61 6.24 -7.04
C LYS A 164 43.31 6.31 -8.54
N CYS A 165 42.28 7.04 -8.96
CA CYS A 165 41.98 7.28 -10.37
C CYS A 165 43.12 8.02 -11.08
N GLU A 166 43.70 9.04 -10.43
CA GLU A 166 44.89 9.73 -10.98
C GLU A 166 46.11 8.81 -11.07
N GLU A 167 46.34 7.95 -10.07
CA GLU A 167 47.41 6.95 -10.10
C GLU A 167 47.23 5.98 -11.28
N VAL A 168 46.02 5.48 -11.50
CA VAL A 168 45.68 4.63 -12.66
C VAL A 168 45.89 5.37 -13.98
N LEU A 169 45.43 6.62 -14.10
CA LEU A 169 45.66 7.46 -15.27
C LEU A 169 47.16 7.65 -15.57
N LYS A 170 47.99 7.85 -14.54
CA LYS A 170 49.45 7.95 -14.69
C LYS A 170 50.06 6.64 -15.21
N THR A 171 49.52 5.48 -14.83
CA THR A 171 49.97 4.17 -15.31
C THR A 171 49.65 3.96 -16.80
N PHE A 172 48.53 4.49 -17.29
CA PHE A 172 48.17 4.46 -18.71
C PHE A 172 48.87 5.55 -19.54
N SER A 173 49.27 6.66 -18.92
CA SER A 173 49.93 7.80 -19.59
C SER A 173 51.45 7.62 -19.78
N LYS A 174 52.08 6.74 -18.98
CA LYS A 174 53.49 6.37 -19.18
C LYS A 174 53.61 5.37 -20.32
N MET A 175 54.52 5.65 -21.26
CA MET A 175 54.85 4.81 -22.41
C MET A 175 54.98 3.33 -21.97
N GLN A 176 54.06 2.49 -22.44
CA GLN A 176 53.96 1.11 -21.98
C GLN A 176 55.25 0.34 -22.30
N SER A 177 55.86 -0.19 -21.24
CA SER A 177 56.88 -1.23 -21.32
C SER A 177 56.20 -2.56 -20.96
N PRO A 178 56.11 -3.52 -21.89
CA PRO A 178 56.83 -3.59 -23.16
C PRO A 178 56.11 -2.85 -24.33
N PRO A 179 56.87 -2.37 -25.34
CA PRO A 179 56.30 -1.70 -26.52
C PRO A 179 55.48 -2.66 -27.39
N LEU A 180 54.46 -2.13 -28.09
CA LEU A 180 53.51 -2.89 -28.93
C LEU A 180 54.16 -3.80 -30.00
N PHE A 181 55.39 -3.53 -30.40
CA PHE A 181 56.11 -4.27 -31.45
C PHE A 181 57.11 -5.29 -30.90
N MET A 182 56.69 -6.09 -29.91
CA MET A 182 57.52 -7.16 -29.32
C MET A 182 58.10 -8.12 -30.36
N HIS A 183 57.33 -8.43 -31.41
CA HIS A 183 57.68 -9.36 -32.48
C HIS A 183 58.81 -8.88 -33.41
N GLN A 184 59.23 -7.62 -33.30
CA GLN A 184 60.37 -7.07 -34.05
C GLN A 184 61.68 -7.16 -33.25
N LEU A 185 61.64 -7.60 -32.00
CA LEU A 185 62.82 -7.78 -31.16
C LEU A 185 63.56 -9.07 -31.55
N PRO A 186 64.90 -9.13 -31.36
CA PRO A 186 65.65 -10.38 -31.47
C PRO A 186 65.01 -11.47 -30.61
N LEU A 187 64.96 -12.72 -31.12
CA LEU A 187 64.22 -13.84 -30.50
C LEU A 187 64.53 -14.00 -29.00
N ASP A 188 65.78 -13.84 -28.59
CA ASP A 188 66.18 -13.96 -27.18
C ASP A 188 65.57 -12.86 -26.30
N GLN A 189 65.50 -11.62 -26.81
CA GLN A 189 64.86 -10.49 -26.12
C GLN A 189 63.34 -10.60 -26.15
N TYR A 190 62.77 -11.16 -27.22
CA TYR A 190 61.34 -11.44 -27.33
C TYR A 190 60.89 -12.45 -26.27
N PHE A 191 61.58 -13.59 -26.15
CA PHE A 191 61.24 -14.60 -25.16
C PHE A 191 61.40 -14.09 -23.73
N LEU A 192 62.50 -13.40 -23.42
CA LEU A 192 62.73 -12.81 -22.10
C LEU A 192 61.65 -11.77 -21.73
N LYS A 193 61.21 -10.97 -22.72
CA LYS A 193 60.16 -9.99 -22.51
C LYS A 193 58.77 -10.63 -22.42
N CYS A 194 58.49 -11.71 -23.14
CA CYS A 194 57.27 -12.50 -23.00
C CYS A 194 57.17 -13.17 -21.62
N GLU A 195 58.26 -13.72 -21.09
CA GLU A 195 58.29 -14.26 -19.73
C GLU A 195 58.03 -13.17 -18.68
N SER A 196 58.71 -12.02 -18.80
CA SER A 196 58.47 -10.89 -17.90
C SER A 196 57.04 -10.35 -18.01
N PHE A 197 56.46 -10.27 -19.21
CA PHE A 197 55.06 -9.90 -19.42
C PHE A 197 54.12 -10.91 -18.76
N THR A 198 54.40 -12.21 -18.86
CA THR A 198 53.59 -13.27 -18.25
C THR A 198 53.64 -13.17 -16.73
N GLN A 199 54.81 -12.85 -16.15
CA GLN A 199 54.95 -12.60 -14.71
C GLN A 199 54.22 -11.34 -14.25
N TYR A 200 54.37 -10.21 -14.96
CA TYR A 200 53.65 -8.97 -14.65
C TYR A 200 52.14 -9.11 -14.82
N PHE A 201 51.69 -9.81 -15.86
CA PHE A 201 50.28 -10.13 -16.08
C PHE A 201 49.75 -11.05 -14.97
N SER A 202 50.53 -12.05 -14.53
CA SER A 202 50.16 -12.92 -13.42
C SER A 202 50.08 -12.17 -12.08
N LEU A 203 50.99 -11.24 -11.83
CA LEU A 203 50.97 -10.36 -10.65
C LEU A 203 49.79 -9.38 -10.72
N TYR A 204 49.55 -8.77 -11.89
CA TYR A 204 48.40 -7.89 -12.12
C TYR A 204 47.07 -8.62 -11.90
N ILE A 205 46.93 -9.85 -12.38
CA ILE A 205 45.77 -10.69 -12.09
C ILE A 205 45.68 -11.01 -10.59
N LYS A 206 46.78 -11.39 -9.92
CA LYS A 206 46.76 -11.65 -8.47
C LYS A 206 46.41 -10.42 -7.62
N GLU A 207 46.85 -9.23 -8.00
CA GLU A 207 46.63 -7.99 -7.25
C GLU A 207 45.26 -7.36 -7.54
N ASN A 208 44.80 -7.37 -8.79
CA ASN A 208 43.58 -6.68 -9.21
C ASN A 208 42.38 -7.61 -9.38
N PHE A 209 42.63 -8.91 -9.57
CA PHE A 209 41.63 -9.97 -9.60
C PHE A 209 41.90 -10.96 -8.48
N LYS A 210 41.87 -10.47 -7.23
CA LYS A 210 41.48 -11.35 -6.13
C LYS A 210 40.08 -11.84 -6.47
N ILE A 211 39.96 -13.11 -6.87
CA ILE A 211 38.67 -13.78 -6.96
C ILE A 211 38.16 -13.83 -5.52
N GLN A 212 37.48 -12.78 -5.09
CA GLN A 212 36.57 -12.83 -3.96
C GLN A 212 35.54 -13.88 -4.34
N GLU A 213 35.49 -14.95 -3.54
CA GLU A 213 34.57 -16.04 -3.71
C GLU A 213 33.15 -15.48 -3.88
N PHE A 214 32.38 -16.16 -4.73
CA PHE A 214 31.04 -15.81 -5.23
C PHE A 214 29.98 -15.50 -4.13
N ILE A 215 30.35 -15.58 -2.86
CA ILE A 215 29.53 -15.35 -1.67
C ILE A 215 29.34 -13.84 -1.40
N GLU A 216 30.25 -12.96 -1.83
CA GLU A 216 30.14 -11.51 -1.59
C GLU A 216 29.29 -10.74 -2.64
N LEU A 217 28.96 -11.34 -3.79
CA LEU A 217 28.05 -10.70 -4.74
C LEU A 217 26.59 -10.79 -4.29
N GLU A 218 26.21 -11.84 -3.54
CA GLU A 218 24.89 -11.96 -2.91
C GLU A 218 24.67 -10.93 -1.79
N THR A 219 25.73 -10.49 -1.10
CA THR A 219 25.65 -9.44 -0.08
C THR A 219 25.44 -8.03 -0.68
N SER A 220 25.98 -7.74 -1.86
CA SER A 220 25.76 -6.42 -2.52
C SER A 220 24.33 -6.19 -3.03
N LEU A 221 23.62 -7.27 -3.38
CA LEU A 221 22.22 -7.21 -3.83
C LEU A 221 21.25 -7.08 -2.65
N THR A 222 21.57 -7.71 -1.52
CA THR A 222 20.81 -7.59 -0.27
C THR A 222 21.02 -6.22 0.39
N GLU A 223 22.22 -5.64 0.31
CA GLU A 223 22.49 -4.26 0.75
C GLU A 223 21.66 -3.22 -0.02
N ASN A 224 21.51 -3.38 -1.34
CA ASN A 224 20.70 -2.46 -2.15
C ASN A 224 19.19 -2.54 -1.82
N GLN A 225 18.66 -3.75 -1.56
CA GLN A 225 17.28 -3.93 -1.09
C GLN A 225 17.08 -3.41 0.34
N GLU A 226 18.03 -3.62 1.24
CA GLU A 226 18.01 -3.03 2.57
C GLU A 226 18.06 -1.51 2.52
N THR A 227 18.84 -0.88 1.63
CA THR A 227 18.83 0.57 1.47
C THR A 227 17.52 1.10 0.92
N ILE A 228 16.84 0.37 0.01
CA ILE A 228 15.53 0.76 -0.51
C ILE A 228 14.46 0.63 0.59
N GLU A 229 14.50 -0.43 1.39
CA GLU A 229 13.62 -0.55 2.57
C GLU A 229 13.92 0.50 3.64
N LYS A 230 15.20 0.78 3.92
CA LYS A 230 15.64 1.82 4.85
C LYS A 230 15.22 3.21 4.34
N LEU A 231 15.31 3.48 3.05
CA LEU A 231 14.80 4.73 2.42
C LEU A 231 13.27 4.81 2.44
N GLY A 232 12.56 3.70 2.24
CA GLY A 232 11.09 3.65 2.37
C GLY A 232 10.63 3.86 3.82
N LYS A 233 11.34 3.30 4.79
CA LYS A 233 11.13 3.54 6.23
C LYS A 233 11.49 4.97 6.61
N LEU A 234 12.56 5.54 6.04
CA LEU A 234 12.95 6.94 6.23
C LEU A 234 11.92 7.90 5.63
N LYS A 235 11.38 7.61 4.44
CA LYS A 235 10.29 8.39 3.81
C LYS A 235 9.04 8.42 4.69
N LYS A 236 8.58 7.24 5.14
CA LYS A 236 7.45 7.14 6.08
C LYS A 236 7.75 7.85 7.40
N GLY A 237 8.99 7.75 7.89
CA GLY A 237 9.44 8.44 9.09
C GLY A 237 9.41 9.96 8.93
N ILE A 238 9.93 10.50 7.84
CA ILE A 238 9.91 11.93 7.54
C ILE A 238 8.47 12.42 7.42
N GLU A 239 7.60 11.72 6.69
CA GLU A 239 6.18 12.08 6.60
C GLU A 239 5.50 12.09 7.98
N GLN A 240 5.74 11.08 8.82
CA GLN A 240 5.20 11.02 10.19
C GLN A 240 5.75 12.11 11.11
N TYR A 241 7.07 12.32 11.11
CA TYR A 241 7.72 13.31 11.99
C TYR A 241 7.41 14.75 11.57
N THR A 242 7.30 15.02 10.27
CA THR A 242 6.91 16.35 9.77
C THR A 242 5.46 16.65 10.13
N LEU A 243 4.56 15.67 9.98
CA LEU A 243 3.16 15.82 10.38
C LEU A 243 3.04 16.01 11.89
N ALA A 244 3.75 15.21 12.69
CA ALA A 244 3.76 15.33 14.15
C ALA A 244 4.30 16.67 14.63
N TYR A 245 5.37 17.18 14.01
CA TYR A 245 5.94 18.49 14.31
C TYR A 245 4.96 19.63 14.02
N VAL A 246 4.28 19.59 12.86
CA VAL A 246 3.29 20.62 12.50
C VAL A 246 2.08 20.55 13.43
N MET A 247 1.62 19.35 13.79
CA MET A 247 0.53 19.16 14.75
C MET A 247 0.88 19.71 16.14
N GLU A 248 2.08 19.41 16.65
CA GLU A 248 2.50 19.94 17.96
C GLU A 248 2.70 21.45 17.95
N LYS A 249 3.24 22.00 16.86
CA LYS A 249 3.36 23.45 16.70
C LYS A 249 1.99 24.13 16.65
N ALA A 250 1.03 23.54 15.94
CA ALA A 250 -0.34 24.03 15.86
C ALA A 250 -1.05 23.96 17.21
N LYS A 251 -0.91 22.84 17.94
CA LYS A 251 -1.43 22.68 19.31
C LYS A 251 -0.84 23.71 20.26
N SER A 252 0.49 23.89 20.27
CA SER A 252 1.16 24.87 21.10
C SER A 252 0.66 26.29 20.82
N HIS A 253 0.49 26.64 19.54
CA HIS A 253 -0.04 27.96 19.16
C HIS A 253 -1.51 28.14 19.56
N ALA A 254 -2.35 27.12 19.35
CA ALA A 254 -3.75 27.14 19.77
C ALA A 254 -3.90 27.24 21.29
N LEU A 255 -3.07 26.52 22.05
CA LEU A 255 -3.04 26.60 23.51
C LEU A 255 -2.66 28.01 23.98
N ARG A 256 -1.67 28.63 23.32
CA ARG A 256 -1.28 30.01 23.60
C ARG A 256 -2.40 31.00 23.30
N CYS A 257 -3.07 30.86 22.15
CA CYS A 257 -4.25 31.69 21.83
C CYS A 257 -5.40 31.49 22.82
N ALA A 258 -5.63 30.27 23.30
CA ALA A 258 -6.65 29.99 24.32
C ALA A 258 -6.31 30.62 25.68
N ILE A 259 -5.03 30.58 26.07
CA ILE A 259 -4.52 31.25 27.28
C ILE A 259 -4.66 32.77 27.14
N ASP A 260 -4.28 33.34 26.00
CA ASP A 260 -4.38 34.77 25.73
C ASP A 260 -5.85 35.26 25.67
N ALA A 261 -6.78 34.38 25.24
CA ALA A 261 -8.21 34.65 25.21
C ALA A 261 -8.91 34.47 26.57
N LEU A 262 -8.36 33.64 27.46
CA LEU A 262 -8.82 33.45 28.84
C LEU A 262 -8.41 34.65 29.72
N ASN A 263 -8.98 35.82 29.43
CA ASN A 263 -8.79 37.00 30.25
C ASN A 263 -9.79 36.98 31.42
N LEU A 264 -9.40 36.32 32.52
CA LEU A 264 -10.22 36.13 33.73
C LEU A 264 -10.69 37.44 34.38
N THR A 265 -10.14 38.59 34.00
CA THR A 265 -10.56 39.91 34.49
C THR A 265 -11.82 40.47 33.80
N GLN A 266 -12.34 39.81 32.76
CA GLN A 266 -13.53 40.25 32.01
C GLN A 266 -14.78 39.38 32.22
N ILE A 267 -14.73 38.39 33.12
CA ILE A 267 -15.90 37.55 33.43
C ILE A 267 -16.89 38.39 34.25
N HIS A 268 -17.90 38.94 33.58
CA HIS A 268 -19.03 39.59 34.24
C HIS A 268 -20.10 38.56 34.60
N VAL A 269 -20.74 38.78 35.75
CA VAL A 269 -21.91 38.01 36.17
C VAL A 269 -23.05 38.36 35.23
N ILE A 270 -23.45 37.40 34.39
CA ILE A 270 -24.57 37.55 33.46
C ILE A 270 -25.79 36.82 34.02
N SER A 271 -27.00 37.26 33.64
CA SER A 271 -28.24 36.59 34.03
C SER A 271 -28.24 35.13 33.58
N LEU A 272 -28.99 34.26 34.27
CA LEU A 272 -29.05 32.83 33.96
C LEU A 272 -29.50 32.57 32.51
N SER A 273 -30.41 33.40 31.99
CA SER A 273 -30.86 33.36 30.60
C SER A 273 -29.79 33.77 29.59
N ASP A 274 -28.95 34.74 29.94
CA ASP A 274 -27.83 35.11 29.07
C ASP A 274 -26.75 34.03 29.09
N MET A 275 -26.54 33.35 30.22
CA MET A 275 -25.62 32.22 30.34
C MET A 275 -26.08 31.01 29.50
N GLU A 276 -27.38 30.71 29.46
CA GLU A 276 -27.94 29.68 28.57
C GLU A 276 -27.75 30.05 27.08
N ARG A 277 -27.96 31.33 26.72
CA ARG A 277 -27.73 31.80 25.34
C ARG A 277 -26.25 31.69 24.97
N GLU A 278 -25.35 32.16 25.82
CA GLU A 278 -23.90 32.15 25.57
C GLU A 278 -23.36 30.71 25.49
N THR A 279 -23.81 29.81 26.37
CA THR A 279 -23.42 28.39 26.32
C THR A 279 -23.93 27.70 25.06
N HIS A 280 -25.13 28.04 24.59
CA HIS A 280 -25.65 27.52 23.33
C HIS A 280 -24.86 28.04 22.12
N GLU A 281 -24.51 29.34 22.11
CA GLU A 281 -23.67 29.95 21.07
C GLU A 281 -22.25 29.37 21.07
N LEU A 282 -21.65 29.14 22.24
CA LEU A 282 -20.35 28.48 22.39
C LEU A 282 -20.39 27.02 21.93
N ALA A 283 -21.48 26.29 22.21
CA ALA A 283 -21.65 24.92 21.73
C ALA A 283 -21.74 24.86 20.19
N GLN A 284 -22.46 25.80 19.57
CA GLN A 284 -22.50 25.93 18.12
C GLN A 284 -21.15 26.34 17.53
N ALA A 285 -20.43 27.27 18.17
CA ALA A 285 -19.10 27.70 17.76
C ALA A 285 -18.08 26.54 17.84
N LYS A 286 -18.13 25.73 18.90
CA LYS A 286 -17.31 24.52 19.07
C LYS A 286 -17.56 23.53 17.94
N SER A 287 -18.82 23.24 17.62
CA SER A 287 -19.16 22.31 16.54
C SER A 287 -18.65 22.80 15.17
N ARG A 288 -18.77 24.10 14.88
CA ARG A 288 -18.21 24.70 13.66
C ARG A 288 -16.69 24.62 13.61
N LEU A 289 -16.03 24.86 14.74
CA LEU A 289 -14.57 24.78 14.87
C LEU A 289 -14.04 23.34 14.75
N GLU A 290 -14.75 22.33 15.27
CA GLU A 290 -14.40 20.92 15.11
C GLU A 290 -14.46 20.48 13.64
N ILE A 291 -15.51 20.89 12.92
CA ILE A 291 -15.63 20.63 11.48
C ILE A 291 -14.49 21.31 10.72
N ALA A 292 -14.26 22.60 10.99
CA ALA A 292 -13.16 23.35 10.37
C ALA A 292 -11.78 22.71 10.66
N HIS A 293 -11.56 22.22 11.88
CA HIS A 293 -10.34 21.52 12.25
C HIS A 293 -10.16 20.21 11.48
N GLN A 294 -11.22 19.40 11.36
CA GLN A 294 -11.17 18.17 10.57
C GLN A 294 -10.86 18.44 9.10
N THR A 295 -11.48 19.47 8.51
CA THR A 295 -11.20 19.88 7.13
C THR A 295 -9.74 20.32 6.96
N LEU A 296 -9.25 21.20 7.85
CA LEU A 296 -7.86 21.66 7.84
C LEU A 296 -6.86 20.52 8.03
N MET A 297 -7.18 19.52 8.85
CA MET A 297 -6.32 18.34 9.06
C MET A 297 -6.21 17.48 7.81
N VAL A 298 -7.31 17.29 7.08
CA VAL A 298 -7.32 16.56 5.80
C VAL A 298 -6.52 17.33 4.74
N ASP A 299 -6.73 18.65 4.64
CA ASP A 299 -5.99 19.48 3.70
C ASP A 299 -4.48 19.51 3.99
N LEU A 300 -4.11 19.58 5.27
CA LEU A 300 -2.71 19.54 5.69
C LEU A 300 -2.06 18.18 5.36
N GLN A 301 -2.76 17.07 5.60
CA GLN A 301 -2.28 15.74 5.21
C GLN A 301 -2.06 15.64 3.70
N HIS A 302 -3.00 16.17 2.91
CA HIS A 302 -2.90 16.18 1.45
C HIS A 302 -1.71 17.01 0.96
N GLN A 303 -1.53 18.22 1.51
CA GLN A 303 -0.39 19.10 1.21
C GLN A 303 0.96 18.43 1.55
N VAL A 304 1.06 17.75 2.69
CA VAL A 304 2.28 17.04 3.09
C VAL A 304 2.58 15.89 2.14
N GLN A 305 1.57 15.09 1.75
CA GLN A 305 1.75 14.02 0.75
C GLN A 305 2.19 14.58 -0.61
N GLN A 306 1.55 15.66 -1.07
CA GLN A 306 1.87 16.29 -2.35
C GLN A 306 3.31 16.81 -2.36
N LYS A 307 3.75 17.48 -1.29
CA LYS A 307 5.12 17.98 -1.17
C LYS A 307 6.15 16.85 -1.10
N ALA A 308 5.84 15.75 -0.40
CA ALA A 308 6.69 14.57 -0.35
C ALA A 308 6.82 13.91 -1.73
N GLN A 309 5.72 13.83 -2.49
CA GLN A 309 5.72 13.30 -3.85
C GLN A 309 6.58 14.18 -4.79
N GLN A 310 6.41 15.50 -4.77
CA GLN A 310 7.21 16.43 -5.57
C GLN A 310 8.71 16.30 -5.28
N THR A 311 9.07 16.13 -4.00
CA THR A 311 10.48 15.94 -3.60
C THR A 311 11.07 14.65 -4.18
N VAL A 312 10.30 13.56 -4.17
CA VAL A 312 10.72 12.28 -4.79
C VAL A 312 10.85 12.42 -6.29
N GLU A 313 9.91 13.08 -6.97
CA GLU A 313 9.96 13.32 -8.41
C GLU A 313 11.20 14.15 -8.81
N LEU A 314 11.56 15.17 -8.02
CA LEU A 314 12.75 15.99 -8.24
C LEU A 314 14.04 15.16 -8.14
N ILE A 315 14.17 14.34 -7.09
CA ILE A 315 15.32 13.45 -6.90
C ILE A 315 15.42 12.42 -8.04
N LEU A 316 14.30 11.85 -8.47
CA LEU A 316 14.27 10.90 -9.60
C LEU A 316 14.69 11.58 -10.91
N TYR A 317 14.23 12.81 -11.15
CA TYR A 317 14.63 13.60 -12.31
C TYR A 317 16.14 13.87 -12.32
N GLU A 318 16.69 14.31 -11.19
CA GLU A 318 18.12 14.62 -11.07
C GLU A 318 19.00 13.37 -11.21
N ASN A 319 18.56 12.23 -10.66
CA ASN A 319 19.23 10.94 -10.85
C ASN A 319 19.21 10.50 -12.32
N THR A 320 18.08 10.67 -13.01
CA THR A 320 17.93 10.33 -14.42
C THR A 320 18.82 11.21 -15.30
N LYS A 321 18.91 12.50 -15.00
CA LYS A 321 19.84 13.44 -15.66
C LYS A 321 21.29 12.98 -15.54
N GLN A 322 21.75 12.66 -14.32
CA GLN A 322 23.11 12.17 -14.11
C GLN A 322 23.38 10.81 -14.79
N LYS A 323 22.37 9.93 -14.89
CA LYS A 323 22.49 8.67 -15.65
C LYS A 323 22.64 8.92 -17.14
N LEU A 324 21.87 9.86 -17.70
CA LEU A 324 21.97 10.27 -19.10
C LEU A 324 23.35 10.86 -19.41
N GLU A 325 23.86 11.77 -18.57
CA GLU A 325 25.20 12.36 -18.74
C GLU A 325 26.30 11.28 -18.71
N ARG A 326 26.19 10.30 -17.81
CA ARG A 326 27.11 9.14 -17.79
C ARG A 326 27.01 8.29 -19.06
N ALA A 327 25.80 8.05 -19.56
CA ALA A 327 25.60 7.30 -20.80
C ALA A 327 26.16 8.04 -22.03
N LEU A 328 25.97 9.37 -22.10
CA LEU A 328 26.53 10.22 -23.15
C LEU A 328 28.07 10.18 -23.14
N LYS A 329 28.70 10.31 -21.96
CA LYS A 329 30.16 10.19 -21.82
C LYS A 329 30.67 8.81 -22.25
N ARG A 330 29.97 7.72 -21.89
CA ARG A 330 30.34 6.37 -22.35
C ARG A 330 30.22 6.23 -23.87
N HIS A 331 29.14 6.74 -24.46
CA HIS A 331 28.94 6.70 -25.90
C HIS A 331 30.01 7.50 -26.65
N GLU A 332 30.41 8.66 -26.12
CA GLU A 332 31.51 9.46 -26.67
C GLU A 332 32.86 8.71 -26.58
N ASN A 333 33.13 8.06 -25.44
CA ASN A 333 34.31 7.20 -25.28
C ASN A 333 34.28 6.02 -26.26
N ASP A 334 33.16 5.31 -26.40
CA ASP A 334 33.02 4.21 -27.35
C ASP A 334 33.24 4.67 -28.79
N ARG A 335 32.76 5.87 -29.15
CA ARG A 335 33.00 6.46 -30.47
C ARG A 335 34.49 6.73 -30.70
N ASN A 336 35.18 7.29 -29.71
CA ASN A 336 36.62 7.53 -29.77
C ASN A 336 37.40 6.20 -29.88
N LEU A 337 37.00 5.18 -29.11
CA LEU A 337 37.63 3.87 -29.09
C LEU A 337 37.43 3.13 -30.42
N ARG A 338 36.23 3.21 -31.03
CA ARG A 338 35.96 2.71 -32.39
C ARG A 338 36.85 3.37 -33.44
N LYS A 339 37.09 4.68 -33.34
CA LYS A 339 37.99 5.40 -34.25
C LYS A 339 39.42 4.87 -34.11
N ILE A 340 39.93 4.74 -32.88
CA ILE A 340 41.27 4.20 -32.61
C ILE A 340 41.40 2.76 -33.13
N ILE A 341 40.41 1.90 -32.88
CA ILE A 341 40.40 0.52 -33.40
C ILE A 341 40.42 0.52 -34.93
N SER A 342 39.62 1.35 -35.58
CA SER A 342 39.58 1.44 -37.04
C SER A 342 40.92 1.90 -37.63
N GLU A 343 41.58 2.88 -37.01
CA GLU A 343 42.91 3.36 -37.41
C GLU A 343 43.96 2.26 -37.21
N ALA A 344 43.91 1.54 -36.08
CA ALA A 344 44.80 0.41 -35.81
C ALA A 344 44.63 -0.75 -36.81
N LEU A 345 43.39 -1.08 -37.16
CA LEU A 345 43.08 -2.10 -38.18
C LEU A 345 43.60 -1.68 -39.57
N SER A 346 43.38 -0.43 -39.97
CA SER A 346 43.89 0.09 -41.25
C SER A 346 45.43 0.04 -41.31
N ASN A 347 46.10 0.41 -40.20
CA ASN A 347 47.55 0.29 -40.10
C ASN A 347 48.02 -1.17 -40.17
N ALA A 348 47.31 -2.10 -39.55
CA ALA A 348 47.62 -3.53 -39.62
C ALA A 348 47.46 -4.07 -41.05
N GLU A 349 46.44 -3.65 -41.79
CA GLU A 349 46.25 -3.99 -43.20
C GLU A 349 47.37 -3.46 -44.10
N LEU A 350 47.83 -2.22 -43.87
CA LEU A 350 48.98 -1.65 -44.58
C LEU A 350 50.28 -2.42 -44.33
N ILE A 351 50.52 -2.83 -43.08
CA ILE A 351 51.65 -3.68 -42.72
C ILE A 351 51.53 -5.04 -43.42
N TRP A 352 50.35 -5.65 -43.42
CA TRP A 352 50.11 -6.92 -44.10
C TRP A 352 50.37 -6.84 -45.61
N MET A 353 49.87 -5.79 -46.28
CA MET A 353 50.15 -5.53 -47.69
C MET A 353 51.65 -5.41 -47.95
N THR A 354 52.38 -4.72 -47.08
CA THR A 354 53.84 -4.56 -47.19
C THR A 354 54.56 -5.91 -47.06
N ILE A 355 54.15 -6.75 -46.10
CA ILE A 355 54.70 -8.10 -45.92
C ILE A 355 54.43 -8.97 -47.15
N GLN A 356 53.22 -8.90 -47.72
CA GLN A 356 52.87 -9.64 -48.93
C GLN A 356 53.72 -9.19 -50.13
N MET A 357 53.89 -7.89 -50.33
CA MET A 357 54.77 -7.37 -51.37
C MET A 357 56.23 -7.81 -51.20
N ASP A 358 56.74 -7.86 -49.97
CA ASP A 358 58.10 -8.35 -49.69
C ASP A 358 58.21 -9.87 -49.91
N MET A 359 57.18 -10.64 -49.59
CA MET A 359 57.09 -12.07 -49.89
C MET A 359 57.05 -12.32 -51.41
N GLU A 360 56.27 -11.54 -52.15
CA GLU A 360 56.24 -11.60 -53.62
C GLU A 360 57.58 -11.19 -54.23
N LYS A 361 58.23 -10.16 -53.69
CA LYS A 361 59.58 -9.75 -54.10
C LYS A 361 60.62 -10.83 -53.82
N LYS A 362 60.53 -11.54 -52.70
CA LYS A 362 61.38 -12.72 -52.41
C LYS A 362 61.06 -13.87 -53.37
N ARG A 363 59.78 -14.14 -53.65
CA ARG A 363 59.35 -15.16 -54.60
C ARG A 363 59.82 -14.86 -56.04
N ASN A 364 59.87 -13.59 -56.43
CA ASN A 364 60.34 -13.14 -57.73
C ASN A 364 61.88 -12.98 -57.82
N ARG A 365 62.61 -13.10 -56.70
CA ARG A 365 64.09 -13.08 -56.67
C ARG A 365 64.72 -14.45 -56.87
N PHE A 366 63.96 -15.54 -56.77
CA PHE A 366 64.44 -16.86 -57.16
C PHE A 366 64.22 -17.03 -58.67
N ASP A 367 65.32 -17.06 -59.41
CA ASP A 367 65.35 -17.43 -60.80
C ASP A 367 64.89 -18.91 -60.91
N ASN A 368 63.61 -19.12 -61.17
CA ASN A 368 62.99 -20.45 -61.25
C ASN A 368 63.39 -21.23 -62.51
N THR A 369 64.44 -20.80 -63.23
CA THR A 369 64.92 -21.44 -64.46
C THR A 369 65.35 -22.88 -64.22
N GLU A 370 66.08 -23.20 -63.15
CA GLU A 370 66.44 -24.61 -62.85
C GLU A 370 65.22 -25.47 -62.51
N GLN A 371 64.26 -24.93 -61.76
CA GLN A 371 63.04 -25.66 -61.36
C GLN A 371 62.11 -25.89 -62.55
N LEU A 372 61.97 -24.88 -63.42
CA LEU A 372 61.23 -24.98 -64.70
C LEU A 372 61.94 -25.93 -65.69
N THR A 373 63.26 -25.99 -65.69
CA THR A 373 64.02 -26.92 -66.54
C THR A 373 63.85 -28.36 -66.05
N SER A 374 63.89 -28.58 -64.74
CA SER A 374 63.57 -29.86 -64.07
C SER A 374 62.13 -30.31 -64.40
N ASP A 375 61.16 -29.42 -64.27
CA ASP A 375 59.75 -29.76 -64.51
C ASP A 375 59.44 -29.95 -66.00
N SER A 376 60.12 -29.22 -66.89
CA SER A 376 60.06 -29.43 -68.34
C SER A 376 60.64 -30.79 -68.73
N GLN A 377 61.77 -31.21 -68.13
CA GLN A 377 62.34 -32.54 -68.33
C GLN A 377 61.43 -33.66 -67.79
N ARG A 378 60.80 -33.48 -66.63
CA ARG A 378 59.78 -34.43 -66.12
C ARG A 378 58.56 -34.50 -67.03
N CYS A 379 58.11 -33.37 -67.57
CA CYS A 379 56.98 -33.32 -68.48
C CYS A 379 57.32 -34.02 -69.81
N ALA A 380 58.53 -33.81 -70.35
CA ALA A 380 59.03 -34.51 -71.53
C ALA A 380 59.12 -36.04 -71.30
N MET A 381 59.66 -36.45 -70.14
CA MET A 381 59.68 -37.86 -69.71
C MET A 381 58.26 -38.42 -69.59
N ARG A 382 57.32 -37.67 -69.02
CA ARG A 382 55.91 -38.08 -68.89
C ARG A 382 55.22 -38.21 -70.24
N ILE A 383 55.48 -37.30 -71.18
CA ILE A 383 55.01 -37.41 -72.58
C ILE A 383 55.62 -38.62 -73.28
N GLN A 384 56.88 -38.94 -73.00
CA GLN A 384 57.56 -40.13 -73.52
C GLN A 384 56.98 -41.42 -72.93
N TYR A 385 56.66 -41.46 -71.63
CA TYR A 385 55.95 -42.57 -71.00
C TYR A 385 54.52 -42.73 -71.53
N MET A 386 53.79 -41.63 -71.76
CA MET A 386 52.46 -41.68 -72.37
C MET A 386 52.49 -42.21 -73.82
N LYS A 387 53.49 -41.84 -74.62
CA LYS A 387 53.67 -42.38 -75.98
C LYS A 387 53.99 -43.89 -75.99
N ASN A 388 54.64 -44.39 -74.95
CA ASN A 388 55.02 -45.80 -74.82
C ASN A 388 53.96 -46.66 -74.11
N SER A 389 52.84 -46.06 -73.68
CA SER A 389 51.77 -46.75 -72.94
C SER A 389 50.63 -47.20 -73.87
N GLN A 390 50.91 -48.01 -74.89
CA GLN A 390 49.90 -48.90 -75.46
C GLN A 390 49.88 -50.21 -74.65
N SER A 391 49.35 -50.16 -73.43
CA SER A 391 49.08 -51.37 -72.65
C SER A 391 47.89 -51.15 -71.72
N GLN A 392 46.98 -52.12 -71.71
CA GLN A 392 45.60 -52.09 -71.17
C GLN A 392 45.44 -51.83 -69.65
N GLY A 393 46.50 -51.48 -68.92
CA GLY A 393 46.49 -51.31 -67.45
C GLY A 393 46.00 -49.94 -66.93
N LEU A 394 46.14 -48.86 -67.70
CA LEU A 394 45.74 -47.49 -67.28
C LEU A 394 44.21 -47.32 -67.17
N THR A 395 43.45 -48.11 -67.92
CA THR A 395 41.98 -48.08 -67.89
C THR A 395 41.45 -48.50 -66.52
N THR A 396 42.06 -49.49 -65.87
CA THR A 396 41.63 -50.03 -64.57
C THR A 396 41.87 -49.07 -63.41
N GLU A 397 43.02 -48.40 -63.34
CA GLU A 397 43.29 -47.39 -62.29
C GLU A 397 42.37 -46.18 -62.42
N PHE A 398 42.09 -45.73 -63.64
CA PHE A 398 41.16 -44.62 -63.87
C PHE A 398 39.73 -44.95 -63.44
N ILE A 399 39.24 -46.15 -63.74
CA ILE A 399 37.91 -46.62 -63.32
C ILE A 399 37.84 -46.72 -61.80
N GLN A 400 38.93 -47.17 -61.15
CA GLN A 400 38.99 -47.30 -59.71
C GLN A 400 38.99 -45.93 -59.00
N GLN A 401 39.73 -44.95 -59.52
CA GLN A 401 39.70 -43.58 -59.02
C GLN A 401 38.33 -42.91 -59.22
N LEU A 402 37.71 -43.09 -60.39
CA LEU A 402 36.40 -42.53 -60.70
C LEU A 402 35.30 -43.15 -59.81
N SER A 403 35.38 -44.46 -59.56
CA SER A 403 34.52 -45.17 -58.60
C SER A 403 34.69 -44.63 -57.17
N GLN A 404 35.93 -44.40 -56.73
CA GLN A 404 36.23 -43.90 -55.39
C GLN A 404 35.72 -42.46 -55.17
N MET A 405 35.89 -41.59 -56.16
CA MET A 405 35.37 -40.21 -56.15
C MET A 405 33.83 -40.19 -56.11
N LEU A 406 33.18 -41.02 -56.94
CA LEU A 406 31.72 -41.13 -56.94
C LEU A 406 31.19 -41.72 -55.64
N ALA A 407 31.89 -42.71 -55.07
CA ALA A 407 31.51 -43.32 -53.80
C ALA A 407 31.59 -42.34 -52.62
N GLN A 408 32.58 -41.44 -52.61
CA GLN A 408 32.67 -40.37 -51.62
C GLN A 408 31.48 -39.39 -51.71
N HIS A 409 31.08 -39.01 -52.92
CA HIS A 409 30.02 -38.03 -53.11
C HIS A 409 28.60 -38.61 -52.99
N LEU A 410 28.38 -39.86 -53.38
CA LEU A 410 27.09 -40.54 -53.29
C LEU A 410 26.89 -41.32 -51.98
N GLN A 411 27.93 -41.43 -51.14
CA GLN A 411 27.96 -42.23 -49.90
C GLN A 411 27.53 -43.70 -50.11
N GLN A 412 27.88 -44.28 -51.26
CA GLN A 412 27.55 -45.67 -51.63
C GLN A 412 28.77 -46.38 -52.21
N GLN A 413 28.95 -47.67 -51.89
CA GLN A 413 30.01 -48.48 -52.49
C GLN A 413 29.63 -48.90 -53.92
N LEU A 414 30.45 -48.52 -54.90
CA LEU A 414 30.22 -48.78 -56.32
C LEU A 414 31.06 -49.98 -56.80
N ARG A 415 30.48 -50.78 -57.70
CA ARG A 415 31.23 -51.82 -58.42
C ARG A 415 32.17 -51.14 -59.43
N CYS A 416 33.45 -51.52 -59.44
CA CYS A 416 34.49 -50.97 -60.33
C CYS A 416 34.36 -51.48 -61.77
N GLU A 417 33.18 -51.29 -62.36
CA GLU A 417 32.88 -51.58 -63.76
C GLU A 417 32.55 -50.26 -64.47
N VAL A 418 33.11 -50.06 -65.68
CA VAL A 418 32.96 -48.81 -66.46
C VAL A 418 31.50 -48.39 -66.60
N LYS A 419 30.64 -49.35 -66.94
CA LYS A 419 29.21 -49.10 -67.23
C LYS A 419 28.44 -48.68 -65.97
N ALA A 420 28.77 -49.28 -64.82
CA ALA A 420 28.16 -48.94 -63.54
C ALA A 420 28.60 -47.55 -63.05
N CYS A 421 29.89 -47.24 -63.20
CA CYS A 421 30.44 -45.93 -62.82
C CYS A 421 29.85 -44.79 -63.68
N LEU A 422 29.69 -45.01 -65.00
CA LEU A 422 29.08 -44.03 -65.90
C LEU A 422 27.60 -43.79 -65.61
N TYR A 423 26.85 -44.85 -65.27
CA TYR A 423 25.44 -44.73 -64.91
C TYR A 423 25.24 -43.89 -63.63
N GLU A 424 26.04 -44.15 -62.59
CA GLU A 424 25.96 -43.41 -61.33
C GLU A 424 26.52 -41.98 -61.46
N TYR A 425 27.49 -41.75 -62.34
CA TYR A 425 27.92 -40.40 -62.72
C TYR A 425 26.79 -39.60 -63.38
N GLU A 426 26.02 -40.22 -64.28
CA GLU A 426 24.90 -39.54 -64.94
C GLU A 426 23.78 -39.19 -63.94
N LYS A 427 23.49 -40.09 -62.98
CA LYS A 427 22.57 -39.83 -61.88
C LYS A 427 23.06 -38.69 -60.97
N PHE A 428 24.34 -38.67 -60.61
CA PHE A 428 24.96 -37.59 -59.86
C PHE A 428 24.83 -36.24 -60.59
N LYS A 429 25.06 -36.22 -61.91
CA LYS A 429 24.87 -35.03 -62.74
C LYS A 429 23.42 -34.51 -62.69
N ARG A 430 22.42 -35.39 -62.72
CA ARG A 430 20.99 -35.00 -62.61
C ARG A 430 20.67 -34.43 -61.22
N LEU A 431 21.17 -35.04 -60.14
CA LEU A 431 20.98 -34.55 -58.78
C LEU A 431 21.62 -33.18 -58.59
N MET A 432 22.83 -32.99 -59.12
CA MET A 432 23.53 -31.71 -59.06
C MET A 432 22.82 -30.62 -59.87
N ALA A 433 22.29 -30.95 -61.05
CA ALA A 433 21.46 -30.03 -61.83
C ALA A 433 20.18 -29.64 -61.07
N TYR A 434 19.53 -30.58 -60.39
CA TYR A 434 18.36 -30.29 -59.56
C TYR A 434 18.69 -29.38 -58.36
N ALA A 435 19.83 -29.60 -57.69
CA ALA A 435 20.30 -28.76 -56.60
C ALA A 435 20.66 -27.34 -57.08
N LEU A 436 21.36 -27.23 -58.21
CA LEU A 436 21.69 -25.94 -58.84
C LEU A 436 20.43 -25.18 -59.26
N GLN A 437 19.43 -25.86 -59.82
CA GLN A 437 18.16 -25.25 -60.19
C GLN A 437 17.32 -24.86 -58.97
N GLY A 438 17.42 -25.60 -57.86
CA GLY A 438 16.87 -25.21 -56.56
C GLY A 438 17.50 -23.94 -55.98
N LEU A 439 18.83 -23.81 -56.10
CA LEU A 439 19.59 -22.61 -55.72
C LEU A 439 19.23 -21.40 -56.61
N LEU A 440 19.19 -21.59 -57.93
CA LEU A 440 18.80 -20.56 -58.90
C LEU A 440 17.36 -20.08 -58.69
N ASN A 441 16.43 -21.00 -58.38
CA ASN A 441 15.04 -20.67 -58.05
C ASN A 441 14.86 -20.08 -56.64
N ARG A 442 15.95 -19.81 -55.91
CA ARG A 442 15.95 -19.17 -54.58
C ARG A 442 15.09 -19.87 -53.52
N LYS A 443 14.76 -21.16 -53.68
CA LYS A 443 13.98 -21.92 -52.68
C LYS A 443 14.61 -21.96 -51.28
N PRO A 444 15.94 -22.08 -51.13
CA PRO A 444 16.59 -21.98 -49.82
C PRO A 444 16.46 -20.57 -49.25
N TYR A 445 16.55 -19.55 -50.11
CA TYR A 445 16.41 -18.14 -49.74
C TYR A 445 14.99 -17.79 -49.32
N SER A 446 13.95 -18.35 -49.96
CA SER A 446 12.56 -18.14 -49.55
C SER A 446 12.27 -18.78 -48.19
N SER A 447 12.79 -19.99 -47.94
CA SER A 447 12.66 -20.63 -46.62
C SER A 447 13.43 -19.88 -45.53
N ALA A 448 14.65 -19.40 -45.83
CA ALA A 448 15.40 -18.54 -44.93
C ALA A 448 14.65 -17.21 -44.67
N MET A 449 14.04 -16.61 -45.69
CA MET A 449 13.28 -15.37 -45.56
C MET A 449 12.01 -15.54 -44.72
N GLU A 450 11.33 -16.70 -44.82
CA GLU A 450 10.24 -17.04 -43.91
C GLU A 450 10.72 -17.15 -42.46
N LYS A 451 11.89 -17.77 -42.24
CA LYS A 451 12.50 -17.84 -40.90
C LYS A 451 12.94 -16.48 -40.38
N PHE A 452 13.49 -15.61 -41.22
CA PHE A 452 13.79 -14.23 -40.85
C PHE A 452 12.52 -13.43 -40.52
N LYS A 453 11.42 -13.64 -41.25
CA LYS A 453 10.12 -13.02 -40.90
C LYS A 453 9.60 -13.52 -39.55
N GLU A 454 9.76 -14.80 -39.26
CA GLU A 454 9.38 -15.39 -37.97
C GLU A 454 10.23 -14.81 -36.82
N ILE A 455 11.55 -14.71 -37.01
CA ILE A 455 12.48 -14.08 -36.05
C ILE A 455 12.13 -12.61 -35.83
N ASN A 456 11.90 -11.83 -36.89
CA ASN A 456 11.53 -10.41 -36.78
C ASN A 456 10.20 -10.21 -36.05
N ARG A 457 9.24 -11.13 -36.24
CA ARG A 457 7.98 -11.10 -35.49
C ARG A 457 8.20 -11.35 -34.00
N ILE A 458 9.03 -12.33 -33.66
CA ILE A 458 9.38 -12.63 -32.26
C ILE A 458 10.15 -11.46 -31.64
N GLU A 459 11.12 -10.91 -32.36
CA GLU A 459 11.88 -9.72 -31.95
C GLU A 459 10.94 -8.54 -31.69
N SER A 460 9.99 -8.25 -32.58
CA SER A 460 9.02 -7.16 -32.39
C SER A 460 8.15 -7.35 -31.14
N ILE A 461 7.81 -8.59 -30.78
CA ILE A 461 7.04 -8.89 -29.57
C ILE A 461 7.93 -8.72 -28.33
N LEU A 462 9.19 -9.09 -28.40
CA LEU A 462 10.15 -9.02 -27.29
C LEU A 462 10.76 -7.62 -27.12
N ARG A 463 10.76 -6.79 -28.15
CA ARG A 463 11.41 -5.47 -28.17
C ARG A 463 10.99 -4.55 -27.02
N PRO A 464 9.70 -4.42 -26.66
CA PRO A 464 9.29 -3.61 -25.50
C PRO A 464 9.80 -4.15 -24.15
N PHE A 465 10.06 -5.46 -24.06
CA PHE A 465 10.53 -6.13 -22.85
C PHE A 465 12.07 -6.19 -22.75
N VAL A 466 12.78 -5.89 -23.82
CA VAL A 466 14.26 -5.96 -23.87
C VAL A 466 14.88 -4.58 -24.03
N TYR A 467 14.29 -3.71 -24.86
CA TYR A 467 14.88 -2.43 -25.25
C TYR A 467 14.17 -1.20 -24.70
N ASP A 468 12.85 -1.27 -24.43
CA ASP A 468 12.07 -0.15 -23.84
C ASP A 468 11.89 -0.29 -22.32
N SER A 469 12.81 -0.99 -21.66
CA SER A 469 12.81 -1.17 -20.20
C SER A 469 13.33 0.09 -19.49
N PRO A 470 12.80 0.45 -18.31
CA PRO A 470 13.36 1.53 -17.48
C PRO A 470 14.79 1.24 -16.95
N VAL A 471 15.37 0.08 -17.30
CA VAL A 471 16.71 -0.35 -16.90
C VAL A 471 17.51 -0.68 -18.17
N ASN A 472 18.72 -0.12 -18.32
CA ASN A 472 19.63 -0.29 -19.46
C ASN A 472 20.29 -1.70 -19.54
N ALA A 473 19.53 -2.77 -19.29
CA ALA A 473 20.00 -4.16 -19.34
C ALA A 473 18.85 -5.10 -19.78
N PRO A 474 19.14 -6.21 -20.47
CA PRO A 474 18.11 -7.18 -20.85
C PRO A 474 17.39 -7.74 -19.62
N MET A 475 16.06 -7.60 -19.58
CA MET A 475 15.21 -7.90 -18.41
C MET A 475 15.23 -9.36 -17.92
N PHE A 476 15.85 -10.27 -18.69
CA PHE A 476 15.94 -11.69 -18.36
C PHE A 476 16.86 -12.01 -17.17
N GLU A 477 17.73 -11.08 -16.77
CA GLU A 477 18.66 -11.29 -15.65
C GLU A 477 18.18 -10.66 -14.33
N ASN A 478 17.09 -9.86 -14.36
CA ASN A 478 16.62 -9.15 -13.17
C ASN A 478 15.54 -9.95 -12.43
N VAL A 479 15.89 -10.42 -11.22
CA VAL A 479 15.04 -11.22 -10.32
C VAL A 479 13.68 -10.54 -10.03
N HIS A 480 13.63 -9.20 -10.01
CA HIS A 480 12.39 -8.47 -9.75
C HIS A 480 11.34 -8.68 -10.87
N TYR A 481 11.76 -8.96 -12.11
CA TYR A 481 10.87 -9.19 -13.25
C TYR A 481 10.70 -10.67 -13.59
N LEU A 482 11.70 -11.51 -13.29
CA LEU A 482 11.57 -12.96 -13.33
C LEU A 482 10.55 -13.48 -12.31
N ARG A 483 10.46 -12.86 -11.13
CA ARG A 483 9.54 -13.28 -10.06
C ARG A 483 8.07 -13.13 -10.47
N PRO A 484 7.59 -12.01 -11.05
CA PRO A 484 6.27 -11.91 -11.66
C PRO A 484 6.03 -12.93 -12.77
N ILE A 485 6.98 -13.13 -13.69
CA ILE A 485 6.83 -14.08 -14.80
C ILE A 485 6.71 -15.53 -14.28
N PHE A 486 7.57 -15.90 -13.32
CA PHE A 486 7.53 -17.21 -12.67
C PHE A 486 6.28 -17.37 -11.80
N ASN A 487 5.85 -16.33 -11.11
CA ASN A 487 4.61 -16.32 -10.34
C ASN A 487 3.39 -16.47 -11.25
N VAL A 488 3.35 -15.78 -12.39
CA VAL A 488 2.27 -15.90 -13.38
C VAL A 488 2.27 -17.30 -13.98
N LYS A 489 3.43 -17.87 -14.32
CA LYS A 489 3.54 -19.26 -14.81
C LYS A 489 3.09 -20.28 -13.76
N THR A 490 3.43 -20.04 -12.49
CA THR A 490 3.01 -20.89 -11.36
C THR A 490 1.51 -20.74 -11.08
N GLN A 491 0.97 -19.52 -11.17
CA GLN A 491 -0.46 -19.24 -11.04
C GLN A 491 -1.24 -19.85 -12.20
N GLN A 492 -0.74 -19.76 -13.43
CA GLN A 492 -1.31 -20.42 -14.60
C GLN A 492 -1.38 -21.93 -14.37
N TYR A 493 -0.29 -22.56 -13.91
CA TYR A 493 -0.30 -24.00 -13.60
C TYR A 493 -1.31 -24.36 -12.49
N ARG A 494 -1.44 -23.53 -11.44
CA ARG A 494 -2.44 -23.72 -10.38
C ARG A 494 -3.86 -23.58 -10.91
N ILE A 495 -4.12 -22.57 -11.74
CA ILE A 495 -5.42 -22.33 -12.38
C ILE A 495 -5.76 -23.47 -13.32
N GLU A 496 -4.83 -23.95 -14.14
CA GLU A 496 -5.03 -25.11 -15.02
C GLU A 496 -5.32 -26.37 -14.21
N LYS A 497 -4.64 -26.59 -13.08
CA LYS A 497 -4.92 -27.71 -12.18
C LYS A 497 -6.31 -27.61 -11.56
N HIS A 498 -6.71 -26.43 -11.06
CA HIS A 498 -8.05 -26.21 -10.54
C HIS A 498 -9.12 -26.33 -11.62
N LEU A 499 -8.88 -25.87 -12.83
CA LEU A 499 -9.80 -26.05 -13.96
C LEU A 499 -9.97 -27.52 -14.32
N ARG A 500 -8.90 -28.32 -14.28
CA ARG A 500 -9.02 -29.77 -14.47
C ARG A 500 -9.83 -30.41 -13.35
N GLN A 501 -9.56 -30.07 -12.10
CA GLN A 501 -10.34 -30.56 -10.95
C GLN A 501 -11.82 -30.18 -11.06
N LEU A 502 -12.13 -28.91 -11.34
CA LEU A 502 -13.50 -28.42 -11.56
C LEU A 502 -14.18 -29.14 -12.73
N ARG A 503 -13.47 -29.42 -13.83
CA ARG A 503 -14.02 -30.20 -14.94
C ARG A 503 -14.34 -31.63 -14.52
N THR A 504 -13.47 -32.26 -13.75
CA THR A 504 -13.69 -33.62 -13.22
C THR A 504 -14.88 -33.62 -12.25
N GLU A 505 -14.91 -32.69 -11.29
CA GLU A 505 -16.02 -32.55 -10.34
C GLU A 505 -17.34 -32.23 -11.03
N PHE A 506 -17.34 -31.37 -12.04
CA PHE A 506 -18.54 -31.08 -12.82
C PHE A 506 -18.98 -32.28 -13.66
N HIS A 507 -18.05 -33.05 -14.20
CA HIS A 507 -18.37 -34.26 -14.93
C HIS A 507 -19.01 -35.32 -14.00
N GLU A 508 -18.37 -35.63 -12.88
CA GLU A 508 -18.82 -36.65 -11.92
C GLU A 508 -20.08 -36.24 -11.15
N ASN A 509 -20.11 -35.02 -10.60
CA ASN A 509 -21.20 -34.61 -9.70
C ASN A 509 -22.42 -34.03 -10.43
N VAL A 510 -22.22 -33.43 -11.60
CA VAL A 510 -23.30 -32.78 -12.36
C VAL A 510 -23.63 -33.61 -13.58
N THR A 511 -22.70 -33.81 -14.51
CA THR A 511 -23.02 -34.40 -15.83
C THR A 511 -23.45 -35.87 -15.70
N GLU A 512 -22.65 -36.69 -15.03
CA GLU A 512 -22.90 -38.12 -14.84
C GLU A 512 -24.11 -38.36 -13.91
N ARG A 513 -24.27 -37.52 -12.89
CA ARG A 513 -25.44 -37.55 -12.00
C ARG A 513 -26.73 -37.14 -12.71
N LEU A 514 -26.66 -36.19 -13.64
CA LEU A 514 -27.81 -35.79 -14.47
C LEU A 514 -28.25 -36.94 -15.40
N GLU A 515 -27.33 -37.77 -15.85
CA GLU A 515 -27.63 -38.93 -16.69
C GLU A 515 -28.16 -40.13 -15.90
N LYS A 516 -27.56 -40.42 -14.73
CA LYS A 516 -27.86 -41.62 -13.93
C LYS A 516 -29.01 -41.43 -12.93
N ASP A 517 -29.15 -40.25 -12.34
CA ASP A 517 -30.14 -39.95 -11.29
C ASP A 517 -31.27 -39.04 -11.84
N LYS A 518 -32.35 -39.70 -12.28
CA LYS A 518 -33.52 -39.03 -12.87
C LYS A 518 -34.17 -38.02 -11.92
N LEU A 519 -34.25 -38.33 -10.63
CA LEU A 519 -34.91 -37.46 -9.65
C LEU A 519 -34.07 -36.22 -9.36
N TRP A 520 -32.75 -36.39 -9.26
CA TRP A 520 -31.85 -35.25 -9.12
C TRP A 520 -31.91 -34.34 -10.36
N ARG A 521 -31.87 -34.91 -11.57
CA ARG A 521 -32.06 -34.17 -12.83
C ARG A 521 -33.37 -33.38 -12.83
N TYR A 522 -34.48 -34.00 -12.42
CA TYR A 522 -35.77 -33.33 -12.35
C TYR A 522 -35.72 -32.15 -11.37
N SER A 523 -35.10 -32.29 -10.19
CA SER A 523 -35.00 -31.19 -9.23
C SER A 523 -34.24 -29.97 -9.76
N GLN A 524 -33.21 -30.18 -10.60
CA GLN A 524 -32.42 -29.08 -11.17
C GLN A 524 -33.10 -28.41 -12.38
N LEU A 525 -33.87 -29.16 -13.18
CA LEU A 525 -34.49 -28.66 -14.42
C LEU A 525 -35.96 -28.25 -14.26
N LEU A 526 -36.59 -28.55 -13.11
CA LEU A 526 -38.02 -28.33 -12.88
C LEU A 526 -38.44 -26.88 -13.08
N TRP A 527 -37.61 -25.93 -12.64
CA TRP A 527 -37.89 -24.50 -12.78
C TRP A 527 -37.82 -24.05 -14.24
N ILE A 528 -36.90 -24.60 -15.04
CA ILE A 528 -36.82 -24.35 -16.49
C ILE A 528 -38.06 -24.92 -17.17
N TRP A 529 -38.37 -26.19 -16.91
CA TRP A 529 -39.54 -26.85 -17.51
C TRP A 529 -40.86 -26.22 -17.08
N PHE A 530 -40.95 -25.65 -15.88
CA PHE A 530 -42.12 -24.89 -15.46
C PHE A 530 -42.36 -23.67 -16.35
N LEU A 531 -41.29 -23.01 -16.79
CA LEU A 531 -41.36 -21.82 -17.63
C LEU A 531 -41.48 -22.15 -19.13
N THR A 532 -40.94 -23.27 -19.59
CA THR A 532 -40.88 -23.58 -21.03
C THR A 532 -41.76 -24.75 -21.46
N GLU A 533 -41.96 -25.76 -20.62
CA GLU A 533 -42.63 -27.04 -21.00
C GLU A 533 -43.41 -27.68 -19.82
N PRO A 534 -44.59 -27.15 -19.45
CA PRO A 534 -45.34 -27.58 -18.27
C PRO A 534 -45.72 -29.07 -18.26
N ARG A 535 -45.86 -29.70 -19.44
CA ARG A 535 -46.16 -31.13 -19.57
C ARG A 535 -45.04 -32.02 -19.01
N ARG A 536 -43.77 -31.61 -19.13
CA ARG A 536 -42.64 -32.36 -18.56
C ARG A 536 -42.59 -32.28 -17.03
N VAL A 537 -43.08 -31.17 -16.46
CA VAL A 537 -43.21 -31.00 -15.00
C VAL A 537 -44.20 -32.00 -14.42
N LEU A 538 -45.36 -32.18 -15.05
CA LEU A 538 -46.36 -33.17 -14.60
C LEU A 538 -45.79 -34.58 -14.63
N HIS A 539 -45.06 -34.94 -15.69
CA HIS A 539 -44.41 -36.25 -15.80
C HIS A 539 -43.33 -36.46 -14.72
N ALA A 540 -42.53 -35.44 -14.42
CA ALA A 540 -41.54 -35.47 -13.35
C ALA A 540 -42.18 -35.64 -11.95
N ILE A 541 -43.33 -35.01 -11.71
CA ILE A 541 -44.10 -35.16 -10.46
C ILE A 541 -44.63 -36.60 -10.31
N GLU A 542 -45.13 -37.20 -11.39
CA GLU A 542 -45.60 -38.60 -11.36
C GLU A 542 -44.46 -39.60 -11.11
N GLU A 543 -43.30 -39.42 -11.75
CA GLU A 543 -42.12 -40.25 -11.51
C GLU A 543 -41.59 -40.10 -10.08
N ALA A 544 -41.56 -38.88 -9.53
CA ALA A 544 -41.19 -38.64 -8.14
C ALA A 544 -42.16 -39.30 -7.14
N LYS A 545 -43.47 -39.24 -7.41
CA LYS A 545 -44.49 -39.95 -6.61
C LYS A 545 -44.30 -41.47 -6.66
N LYS A 546 -44.01 -42.03 -7.84
CA LYS A 546 -43.73 -43.47 -8.01
C LYS A 546 -42.45 -43.89 -7.27
N ALA A 547 -41.41 -43.06 -7.28
CA ALA A 547 -40.18 -43.34 -6.56
C ALA A 547 -40.34 -43.24 -5.03
N ALA A 548 -41.06 -42.21 -4.55
CA ALA A 548 -41.39 -42.07 -3.12
C ALA A 548 -42.24 -43.24 -2.59
N ALA A 549 -43.14 -43.77 -3.42
CA ALA A 549 -43.94 -44.96 -3.07
C ALA A 549 -43.12 -46.26 -3.00
N LYS A 550 -41.90 -46.30 -3.58
CA LYS A 550 -40.99 -47.45 -3.55
C LYS A 550 -40.00 -47.43 -2.39
N VAL A 551 -39.91 -46.33 -1.63
CA VAL A 551 -39.04 -46.25 -0.44
C VAL A 551 -39.78 -46.94 0.72
N PRO A 552 -39.22 -47.99 1.36
CA PRO A 552 -39.81 -48.59 2.54
C PRO A 552 -39.95 -47.52 3.63
N GLN A 553 -41.17 -47.32 4.13
CA GLN A 553 -41.41 -46.44 5.28
C GLN A 553 -40.60 -46.97 6.47
N MET A 554 -39.44 -46.38 6.75
CA MET A 554 -38.82 -46.50 8.07
C MET A 554 -39.76 -45.82 9.05
N THR A 555 -40.53 -46.64 9.75
CA THR A 555 -41.28 -46.29 10.95
C THR A 555 -40.32 -45.70 11.97
N GLY A 556 -40.38 -44.38 12.16
CA GLY A 556 -39.80 -43.71 13.31
C GLY A 556 -38.80 -42.61 13.01
N ILE A 557 -39.21 -41.51 12.38
CA ILE A 557 -38.63 -40.20 12.66
C ILE A 557 -39.78 -39.19 12.79
N LYS A 558 -39.84 -38.58 13.98
CA LYS A 558 -40.78 -37.54 14.40
C LYS A 558 -40.81 -36.39 13.40
N THR A 559 -42.03 -35.93 13.11
CA THR A 559 -42.35 -34.67 12.45
C THR A 559 -41.54 -33.51 13.05
N LEU A 560 -40.52 -33.05 12.32
CA LEU A 560 -39.81 -31.81 12.63
C LEU A 560 -40.66 -30.63 12.15
N GLY A 561 -40.91 -29.73 13.10
CA GLY A 561 -41.90 -28.66 13.05
C GLY A 561 -41.76 -27.71 11.87
N GLY A 562 -42.92 -27.22 11.44
CA GLY A 562 -43.04 -26.15 10.45
C GLY A 562 -42.35 -24.87 10.90
N ILE A 563 -41.73 -24.22 9.93
CA ILE A 563 -41.10 -22.90 10.05
C ILE A 563 -42.21 -21.86 10.20
N LYS A 564 -42.28 -21.21 11.37
CA LYS A 564 -43.05 -19.97 11.57
C LYS A 564 -42.28 -18.80 10.95
N ARG A 565 -42.98 -18.01 10.12
CA ARG A 565 -42.50 -16.76 9.54
C ARG A 565 -42.22 -15.71 10.63
N LYS A 566 -41.07 -15.04 10.54
CA LYS A 566 -40.97 -13.59 10.76
C LYS A 566 -40.77 -12.96 9.39
#